data_AF-A0A0S6W1C3-F1
#
_entry.id   AF-A0A0S6W1C3-F1
#
_cell.length_a   1.000
_cell.length_b   1.000
_cell.length_c   1.000
_cell.angle_alpha   90.00
_cell.angle_beta   90.00
_cell.angle_gamma   90.00
#
_symmetry.space_group_name_H-M   'P 1'
#
loop_
_entity.id
_entity.type
_entity.pdbx_description
1 polymer ?
#
loop_
_entity_poly.entity_id
_entity_poly.type
_entity_poly.pdbx_seq_one_letter_code
_entity_poly.pdbx_strand_id
1 'polypeptide(L)'
;MVEIAGSNYHVSYDTEAQIISIRGILRLYGTDGYVELHDAPRNRPATESPEPQPTYRGGYSAIMKLLMDIAYQHPAELTLDVRELQFVNSSAINIFSKFVMLLAEEHATHLQILGNQKLFWQPQTLNNLKVLLPSLTLVF
;
A
#
# COMPACT_ATOMS: atom_id res chain seq x y z
N MET A 1 -16.03 -8.52 6.31
CA MET A 1 -14.60 -8.57 6.64
C MET A 1 -13.83 -9.13 5.45
N VAL A 2 -12.84 -8.39 4.94
CA VAL A 2 -11.96 -8.82 3.84
C VAL A 2 -10.55 -8.97 4.37
N GLU A 3 -9.83 -10.03 3.98
CA GLU A 3 -8.45 -10.27 4.42
C GLU A 3 -7.54 -10.66 3.24
N ILE A 4 -6.32 -10.13 3.27
CA ILE A 4 -5.23 -10.47 2.35
C ILE A 4 -3.98 -10.75 3.21
N ALA A 5 -3.55 -12.01 3.24
CA ALA A 5 -2.35 -12.43 3.96
C ALA A 5 -1.24 -12.81 2.98
N GLY A 6 -0.04 -12.26 3.22
CA GLY A 6 1.21 -12.72 2.63
C GLY A 6 2.06 -13.49 3.64
N SER A 7 3.28 -13.84 3.25
CA SER A 7 4.22 -14.53 4.16
C SER A 7 4.64 -13.67 5.35
N ASN A 8 4.76 -12.35 5.17
CA ASN A 8 5.27 -11.43 6.18
C ASN A 8 4.34 -10.23 6.44
N TYR A 9 3.15 -10.18 5.82
CA TYR A 9 2.22 -9.09 6.00
C TYR A 9 0.78 -9.61 6.12
N HIS A 10 -0.05 -8.81 6.76
CA HIS A 10 -1.48 -9.04 6.82
C HIS A 10 -2.22 -7.72 6.59
N VAL A 11 -3.21 -7.74 5.71
CA VAL A 11 -4.12 -6.64 5.43
C VAL A 11 -5.53 -7.10 5.72
N SER A 12 -6.29 -6.34 6.50
CA SER A 12 -7.70 -6.60 6.73
C SER A 12 -8.52 -5.32 6.56
N TYR A 13 -9.77 -5.48 6.16
CA TYR A 13 -10.75 -4.39 6.13
C TYR A 13 -12.03 -4.80 6.87
N ASP A 14 -12.33 -4.02 7.90
CA ASP A 14 -13.59 -4.06 8.64
C ASP A 14 -14.56 -3.06 8.01
N THR A 15 -15.61 -3.58 7.38
CA THR A 15 -16.65 -2.80 6.70
C THR A 15 -17.61 -2.12 7.67
N GLU A 16 -17.78 -2.63 8.89
CA GLU A 16 -18.66 -2.02 9.88
C GLU A 16 -17.96 -0.85 10.56
N ALA A 17 -16.70 -1.05 10.95
CA ALA A 17 -15.90 -0.03 11.61
C ALA A 17 -15.20 0.93 10.63
N GLN A 18 -15.20 0.65 9.32
CA GLN A 18 -14.44 1.38 8.30
C GLN A 18 -12.94 1.46 8.62
N ILE A 19 -12.36 0.34 9.07
CA ILE A 19 -10.95 0.26 9.46
C ILE A 19 -10.19 -0.67 8.52
N ILE A 20 -9.17 -0.12 7.86
CA ILE A 20 -8.15 -0.89 7.14
C ILE A 20 -6.98 -1.09 8.10
N SER A 21 -6.62 -2.33 8.41
CA SER A 21 -5.43 -2.65 9.21
C SER A 21 -4.36 -3.27 8.33
N ILE A 22 -3.14 -2.73 8.39
CA ILE A 22 -1.98 -3.27 7.66
C ILE A 22 -0.85 -3.53 8.66
N ARG A 23 -0.34 -4.76 8.68
CA ARG A 23 0.63 -5.21 9.69
C ARG A 23 1.76 -6.03 9.07
N GLY A 24 2.92 -6.04 9.72
CA GLY A 24 4.10 -6.82 9.30
C GLY A 24 5.04 -6.05 8.36
N ILE A 25 5.61 -6.71 7.37
CA ILE A 25 6.57 -6.19 6.39
C ILE A 25 5.91 -6.20 5.01
N LEU A 26 5.50 -5.04 4.54
CA LEU A 26 4.85 -4.89 3.23
C LEU A 26 5.89 -4.55 2.17
N ARG A 27 6.41 -5.58 1.52
CA ARG A 27 7.27 -5.45 0.35
C ARG A 27 6.51 -5.90 -0.88
N LEU A 28 6.20 -4.94 -1.74
CA LEU A 28 5.47 -5.21 -2.97
C LEU A 28 6.46 -5.29 -4.13
N TYR A 29 6.42 -6.44 -4.81
CA TYR A 29 7.20 -6.77 -6.00
C TYR A 29 6.26 -7.26 -7.09
N GLY A 30 6.66 -7.10 -8.35
CA GLY A 30 5.83 -7.48 -9.49
C GLY A 30 4.95 -6.35 -9.99
N THR A 31 4.51 -6.51 -11.22
CA THR A 31 4.25 -5.42 -12.16
C THR A 31 2.86 -5.52 -12.76
N ASP A 32 1.84 -5.22 -11.95
CA ASP A 32 0.67 -4.54 -12.52
C ASP A 32 0.87 -3.01 -12.48
N GLY A 33 2.12 -2.53 -12.33
CA GLY A 33 2.45 -1.10 -12.37
C GLY A 33 3.94 -0.74 -12.49
N TYR A 34 4.81 -1.68 -12.90
CA TYR A 34 6.25 -1.41 -13.10
C TYR A 34 6.90 -2.31 -14.19
N VAL A 35 6.18 -2.74 -15.23
CA VAL A 35 6.84 -3.19 -16.48
C VAL A 35 6.92 -2.02 -17.45
N GLU A 36 7.42 -0.87 -17.04
CA GLU A 36 7.84 0.12 -18.03
C GLU A 36 9.16 0.75 -17.57
N LEU A 37 10.23 0.36 -18.29
CA LEU A 37 11.46 1.13 -18.54
C LEU A 37 12.76 0.89 -17.75
N HIS A 38 13.01 -0.24 -17.07
CA HIS A 38 14.42 -0.50 -16.63
C HIS A 38 15.03 -1.89 -16.88
N ASP A 39 14.31 -2.90 -17.34
CA ASP A 39 14.92 -4.22 -17.62
C ASP A 39 14.57 -4.78 -19.01
N ALA A 40 14.86 -4.00 -20.05
CA ALA A 40 15.21 -4.63 -21.32
C ALA A 40 16.63 -5.22 -21.14
N PRO A 41 16.85 -6.55 -21.29
CA PRO A 41 18.17 -7.13 -21.09
C PRO A 41 19.11 -6.62 -22.17
N ARG A 42 19.94 -5.63 -21.83
CA ARG A 42 21.12 -5.29 -22.63
C ARG A 42 22.12 -6.43 -22.41
N ASN A 43 22.15 -7.39 -23.34
CA ASN A 43 23.12 -8.49 -23.45
C ASN A 43 23.17 -9.49 -22.29
N ARG A 44 22.29 -10.51 -22.30
CA ARG A 44 22.54 -11.77 -21.59
C ARG A 44 22.90 -12.88 -22.60
N PRO A 45 24.03 -13.60 -22.45
CA PRO A 45 24.38 -14.72 -23.33
C PRO A 45 23.44 -15.91 -23.12
N ALA A 46 23.12 -16.63 -24.20
CA ALA A 46 22.03 -17.60 -24.32
C ALA A 46 22.22 -18.96 -23.60
N THR A 47 23.12 -19.06 -22.61
CA THR A 47 23.49 -20.35 -21.98
C THR A 47 23.18 -20.48 -20.51
N GLU A 48 22.61 -19.46 -19.86
CA GLU A 48 22.14 -19.60 -18.48
C GLU A 48 20.66 -20.03 -18.49
N SER A 49 20.40 -21.21 -17.94
CA SER A 49 19.03 -21.61 -17.58
C SER A 49 18.45 -20.52 -16.67
N PRO A 50 17.22 -20.05 -16.90
CA PRO A 50 16.66 -18.98 -16.08
C PRO A 50 16.68 -19.42 -14.63
N GLU A 51 17.38 -18.67 -13.78
CA GLU A 51 17.23 -18.79 -12.32
C GLU A 51 15.74 -18.82 -12.01
N PRO A 52 15.28 -19.67 -11.06
CA PRO A 52 13.87 -19.72 -10.71
C PRO A 52 13.42 -18.33 -10.28
N GLN A 53 12.66 -17.68 -11.14
CA GLN A 53 12.02 -16.41 -10.81
C GLN A 53 11.14 -16.66 -9.59
N PRO A 54 11.23 -15.84 -8.53
CA PRO A 54 10.36 -16.02 -7.38
C PRO A 54 8.92 -15.98 -7.88
N THR A 55 8.13 -17.00 -7.55
CA THR A 55 6.70 -17.02 -7.88
C THR A 55 6.01 -15.98 -6.99
N TYR A 56 6.05 -14.71 -7.40
CA TYR A 56 5.40 -13.61 -6.69
C TYR A 56 3.89 -13.75 -6.85
N ARG A 57 3.23 -14.40 -5.88
CA ARG A 57 1.76 -14.41 -5.81
C ARG A 57 1.25 -13.00 -5.45
N GLY A 58 0.88 -12.21 -6.46
CA GLY A 58 -0.31 -11.32 -6.49
C GLY A 58 -0.51 -10.21 -5.45
N GLY A 59 0.38 -10.01 -4.46
CA GLY A 59 0.14 -9.09 -3.34
C GLY A 59 -0.07 -7.63 -3.74
N TYR A 60 0.64 -7.14 -4.77
CA TYR A 60 0.49 -5.77 -5.28
C TYR A 60 -0.92 -5.53 -5.82
N SER A 61 -1.37 -6.37 -6.75
CA SER A 61 -2.64 -6.24 -7.45
C SER A 61 -3.82 -6.36 -6.48
N ALA A 62 -3.77 -7.33 -5.56
CA ALA A 62 -4.84 -7.55 -4.59
C ALA A 62 -4.99 -6.40 -3.58
N ILE A 63 -3.89 -5.89 -3.03
CA ILE A 63 -3.93 -4.78 -2.07
C ILE A 63 -4.32 -3.48 -2.78
N MET A 64 -3.74 -3.21 -3.96
CA MET A 64 -4.13 -2.04 -4.74
C MET A 64 -5.62 -2.07 -5.06
N LYS A 65 -6.13 -3.19 -5.58
CA LYS A 65 -7.55 -3.36 -5.88
C LYS A 65 -8.42 -3.11 -4.65
N LEU A 66 -8.10 -3.72 -3.50
CA LEU A 66 -8.85 -3.51 -2.27
C LEU A 66 -8.92 -2.03 -1.87
N LEU A 67 -7.78 -1.34 -1.89
CA LEU A 67 -7.73 0.08 -1.52
C LEU A 67 -8.54 0.95 -2.50
N MET A 68 -8.41 0.73 -3.81
CA MET A 68 -9.19 1.48 -4.79
C MET A 68 -10.69 1.19 -4.66
N ASP A 69 -11.09 -0.07 -4.50
CA ASP A 69 -12.50 -0.46 -4.31
C ASP A 69 -13.11 0.22 -3.07
N ILE A 70 -12.35 0.39 -1.98
CA ILE A 70 -12.81 1.11 -0.79
C ILE A 70 -12.97 2.60 -1.09
N ALA A 71 -12.01 3.22 -1.78
CA ALA A 71 -12.12 4.63 -2.14
C ALA A 71 -13.36 4.91 -3.03
N TYR A 72 -13.65 4.03 -3.99
CA TYR A 72 -14.84 4.14 -4.86
C TYR A 72 -16.16 3.86 -4.15
N GLN A 73 -16.15 3.41 -2.89
CA GLN A 73 -17.37 3.34 -2.07
C GLN A 73 -17.71 4.68 -1.42
N HIS A 74 -16.84 5.69 -1.55
CA HIS A 74 -16.99 7.03 -0.96
C HIS A 74 -17.38 6.99 0.53
N PRO A 75 -16.64 6.26 1.38
CA PRO A 75 -16.97 6.21 2.80
C PRO A 75 -16.84 7.61 3.40
N ALA A 76 -17.79 8.01 4.24
CA ALA A 76 -17.75 9.32 4.90
C ALA A 76 -16.53 9.44 5.84
N GLU A 77 -16.19 8.34 6.52
CA GLU A 77 -15.05 8.23 7.42
C GLU A 77 -14.29 6.94 7.13
N LEU A 78 -12.96 7.01 7.22
CA LEU A 78 -12.10 5.86 7.05
C LEU A 78 -10.88 5.94 7.97
N THR A 79 -10.56 4.82 8.62
CA THR A 79 -9.33 4.69 9.42
C THR A 79 -8.35 3.73 8.75
N LEU A 80 -7.11 4.17 8.57
CA LEU A 80 -5.99 3.34 8.16
C LEU A 80 -5.05 3.10 9.36
N ASP A 81 -5.10 1.90 9.93
CA ASP A 81 -4.23 1.49 11.03
C ASP A 81 -2.97 0.80 10.50
N VAL A 82 -1.84 1.50 10.65
CA VAL A 82 -0.50 1.02 10.24
C VAL A 82 0.44 0.91 11.44
N ARG A 83 -0.06 0.93 12.69
CA ARG A 83 0.79 0.90 13.89
C ARG A 83 1.73 -0.31 13.96
N GLU A 84 1.29 -1.44 13.39
CA GLU A 84 2.04 -2.70 13.33
C GLU A 84 2.70 -2.94 11.96
N LEU A 85 2.68 -1.97 11.05
CA LEU A 85 3.40 -2.02 9.77
C LEU A 85 4.87 -1.63 9.99
N GLN A 86 5.73 -2.63 10.11
CA GLN A 86 7.13 -2.48 10.49
C GLN A 86 7.98 -1.90 9.35
N PHE A 87 7.64 -2.20 8.10
CA PHE A 87 8.42 -1.78 6.94
C PHE A 87 7.58 -1.71 5.67
N VAL A 88 7.91 -0.73 4.81
CA VAL A 88 7.39 -0.58 3.44
C VAL A 88 8.53 -0.33 2.46
N ASN A 89 8.40 -0.80 1.22
CA ASN A 89 9.26 -0.36 0.11
C ASN A 89 8.59 0.76 -0.72
N SER A 90 9.33 1.30 -1.70
CA SER A 90 8.84 2.38 -2.59
C SER A 90 7.54 2.03 -3.30
N SER A 91 7.37 0.78 -3.77
CA SER A 91 6.14 0.35 -4.43
C SER A 91 4.92 0.36 -3.50
N ALA A 92 5.09 -0.02 -2.24
CA ALA A 92 4.02 0.09 -1.24
C ALA A 92 3.67 1.55 -0.92
N ILE A 93 4.68 2.41 -0.80
CA ILE A 93 4.47 3.86 -0.62
C ILE A 93 3.69 4.44 -1.80
N ASN A 94 4.02 4.06 -3.03
CA ASN A 94 3.28 4.50 -4.23
C ASN A 94 1.81 4.10 -4.20
N ILE A 95 1.47 2.90 -3.72
CA ILE A 95 0.08 2.48 -3.56
C ILE A 95 -0.63 3.36 -2.52
N PHE A 96 0.00 3.65 -1.38
CA PHE A 96 -0.57 4.57 -0.39
C PHE A 96 -0.79 5.97 -0.94
N SER A 97 0.18 6.51 -1.70
CA SER A 97 0.02 7.81 -2.36
C SER A 97 -1.14 7.81 -3.34
N LYS A 98 -1.27 6.78 -4.20
CA LYS A 98 -2.41 6.65 -5.14
C LYS A 98 -3.74 6.59 -4.42
N PHE A 99 -3.81 5.82 -3.34
CA PHE A 99 -5.01 5.68 -2.53
C PHE A 99 -5.43 7.02 -1.91
N VAL A 100 -4.48 7.75 -1.32
CA VAL A 100 -4.76 9.06 -0.72
C VAL A 100 -5.16 10.10 -1.78
N MET A 101 -4.53 10.10 -2.96
CA MET A 101 -4.94 10.97 -4.08
C MET A 101 -6.37 10.69 -4.52
N LEU A 102 -6.74 9.41 -4.66
CA LEU A 102 -8.10 9.05 -5.05
C LEU A 102 -9.13 9.51 -4.00
N LEU A 103 -8.87 9.32 -2.70
CA LEU A 103 -9.74 9.85 -1.65
C LEU A 103 -9.84 11.38 -1.66
N ALA A 104 -8.77 12.07 -2.07
CA ALA A 104 -8.76 13.52 -2.20
C ALA A 104 -9.61 14.02 -3.38
N GLU A 105 -9.54 13.32 -4.53
CA GLU A 105 -10.34 13.62 -5.72
C GLU A 105 -11.84 13.48 -5.46
N GLU A 106 -12.24 12.48 -4.66
CA GLU A 106 -13.64 12.21 -4.38
C GLU A 106 -14.27 13.15 -3.33
N HIS A 107 -13.46 13.95 -2.61
CA HIS A 107 -13.87 14.92 -1.57
C HIS A 107 -14.82 14.40 -0.47
N ALA A 108 -15.10 13.09 -0.42
CA ALA A 108 -16.17 12.51 0.39
C ALA A 108 -15.68 11.89 1.70
N THR A 109 -14.38 11.66 1.84
CA THR A 109 -13.83 10.84 2.92
C THR A 109 -12.97 11.63 3.89
N HIS A 110 -13.32 11.60 5.17
CA HIS A 110 -12.41 11.96 6.25
C HIS A 110 -11.47 10.78 6.55
N LEU A 111 -10.19 10.91 6.17
CA LEU A 111 -9.17 9.89 6.44
C LEU A 111 -8.42 10.17 7.74
N GLN A 112 -8.45 9.20 8.66
CA GLN A 112 -7.56 9.13 9.80
C GLN A 112 -6.50 8.03 9.58
N ILE A 113 -5.24 8.29 9.88
CA ILE A 113 -4.19 7.26 9.91
C ILE A 113 -3.65 7.13 11.32
N LEU A 114 -3.67 5.89 11.84
CA LEU A 114 -3.05 5.51 13.09
C LEU A 114 -1.64 5.00 12.80
N GLY A 115 -0.63 5.75 13.23
CA GLY A 115 0.78 5.45 13.07
C GLY A 115 1.47 5.14 14.39
N ASN A 116 2.75 4.74 14.31
CA ASN A 116 3.60 4.41 15.43
C ASN A 116 4.90 5.21 15.34
N GLN A 117 5.07 6.18 16.25
CA GLN A 117 6.24 7.06 16.31
C GLN A 117 7.57 6.34 16.55
N LYS A 118 7.54 5.09 17.04
CA LYS A 118 8.76 4.30 17.28
C LYS A 118 9.36 3.75 15.99
N LEU A 119 8.61 3.71 14.88
CA LEU A 119 9.08 3.24 13.58
C LEU A 119 9.55 4.43 12.73
N PHE A 120 10.86 4.54 12.52
CA PHE A 120 11.51 5.70 11.90
C PHE A 120 10.86 6.18 10.59
N TRP A 121 10.46 5.25 9.72
CA TRP A 121 9.87 5.59 8.43
C TRP A 121 8.46 6.19 8.56
N GLN A 122 7.70 5.87 9.61
CA GLN A 122 6.28 6.24 9.70
C GLN A 122 6.07 7.75 9.85
N PRO A 123 6.68 8.46 10.82
CA PRO A 123 6.53 9.91 10.90
C PRO A 123 6.96 10.61 9.61
N GLN A 124 8.04 10.15 8.96
CA GLN A 124 8.52 10.76 7.73
C GLN A 124 7.56 10.52 6.55
N THR A 125 7.19 9.27 6.29
CA THR A 125 6.35 8.91 5.14
C THR A 125 4.91 9.33 5.31
N LEU A 126 4.31 9.14 6.49
CA LEU A 126 2.88 9.46 6.71
C LEU A 126 2.62 10.97 6.69
N ASN A 127 3.56 11.79 7.18
CA ASN A 127 3.41 13.25 7.05
C ASN A 127 3.44 13.71 5.58
N ASN A 128 4.18 13.03 4.71
CA ASN A 128 4.18 13.37 3.28
C ASN A 128 2.81 13.17 2.62
N LEU A 129 1.97 12.25 3.14
CA LEU A 129 0.62 12.02 2.60
C LEU A 129 -0.31 13.22 2.84
N LYS A 130 -0.06 14.06 3.84
CA LYS A 130 -0.83 15.30 4.07
C LYS A 130 -0.69 16.32 2.94
N VAL A 131 0.41 16.26 2.18
CA VAL A 131 0.57 17.12 0.99
C VAL A 131 -0.48 16.77 -0.07
N LEU A 132 -0.86 15.49 -0.15
CA LEU A 132 -1.85 14.98 -1.11
C LEU A 132 -3.28 15.16 -0.60
N LEU A 133 -3.50 15.00 0.71
CA LEU A 133 -4.80 15.19 1.35
C LEU A 133 -4.62 16.05 2.63
N PRO A 134 -4.74 17.38 2.54
CA PRO A 134 -4.50 18.27 3.68
C PRO A 134 -5.44 18.07 4.87
N SER A 135 -6.63 17.52 4.64
CA SER A 135 -7.63 17.20 5.68
C SER A 135 -7.35 15.90 6.44
N LEU A 136 -6.31 15.14 6.05
CA LEU A 136 -5.91 13.88 6.67
C LEU A 136 -5.45 14.08 8.12
N THR A 137 -6.06 13.33 9.03
CA THR A 137 -5.69 13.32 10.45
C THR A 137 -4.64 12.23 10.74
N LEU A 138 -3.50 12.60 11.34
CA LEU A 138 -2.49 11.65 11.82
C LEU A 138 -2.54 11.54 13.33
N VAL A 139 -2.64 10.31 13.84
CA VAL A 139 -2.56 9.95 15.26
C VAL A 139 -1.41 8.99 15.46
N PHE A 140 -0.56 9.21 16.47
CA PHE A 140 0.62 8.39 16.76
C PHE A 140 0.60 7.82 18.18
#